data_AF-A6R6A7-F1
#
_entry.id   AF-A6R6A7-F1
#
_cell.length_a   1.000
_cell.length_b   1.000
_cell.length_c   1.000
_cell.angle_alpha   90.00
_cell.angle_beta   90.00
_cell.angle_gamma   90.00
#
_symmetry.space_group_name_H-M   'P 1'
#
loop_
_entity.id
_entity.type
_entity.pdbx_description
1 polymer ?
#
loop_
_entity_poly.entity_id
_entity_poly.type
_entity_poly.pdbx_seq_one_letter_code
_entity_poly.pdbx_strand_id
1 'polypeptide(L)'
;MPPQLSEFTTNEIVRLLNDGYMPAQIARTIECSLATVYRIQRNIRCFGTARSPRSTWGVKPKITPDILSGLEDFFEAYSTAYRDEAVCFVKDEFDVDIHPRSISRLLKKLNLTWKKIDDMDGQAEDSLVALEGPVNDLADGQSYLQ
;
A
#
# COMPACT_ATOMS: atom_id res chain seq x y z
N MET A 1 -29.51 3.06 -4.51
CA MET A 1 -28.80 4.35 -4.37
C MET A 1 -28.80 5.01 -5.74
N PRO A 2 -29.10 6.31 -5.89
CA PRO A 2 -29.06 6.97 -7.19
C PRO A 2 -27.64 6.90 -7.79
N PRO A 3 -27.51 6.84 -9.13
CA PRO A 3 -26.23 6.79 -9.80
C PRO A 3 -25.42 8.07 -9.53
N GLN A 4 -24.10 7.91 -9.47
CA GLN A 4 -23.19 9.05 -9.33
C GLN A 4 -23.16 9.85 -10.64
N LEU A 5 -22.98 11.17 -10.54
CA LEU A 5 -22.71 11.98 -11.72
C LEU A 5 -21.39 11.56 -12.37
N SER A 6 -21.38 11.59 -13.70
CA SER A 6 -20.16 11.40 -14.47
C SER A 6 -19.09 12.40 -14.02
N GLU A 7 -17.83 11.95 -14.03
CA GLU A 7 -16.69 12.80 -13.71
C GLU A 7 -16.57 13.96 -14.69
N PHE A 8 -16.82 13.71 -15.98
CA PHE A 8 -16.87 14.73 -17.02
C PHE A 8 -17.87 15.84 -16.68
N THR A 9 -19.10 15.47 -16.32
CA THR A 9 -20.16 16.41 -15.90
C THR A 9 -19.77 17.19 -14.65
N THR A 10 -19.12 16.53 -13.69
CA THR A 10 -18.66 17.17 -12.45
C THR A 10 -17.60 18.23 -12.74
N ASN A 11 -16.65 17.93 -13.62
CA ASN A 11 -15.59 18.85 -14.01
C ASN A 11 -16.12 20.05 -14.79
N GLU A 12 -17.12 19.85 -15.65
CA GLU A 12 -17.77 20.96 -16.36
C GLU A 12 -18.53 21.88 -15.39
N ILE A 13 -19.24 21.33 -14.39
CA ILE A 13 -19.86 22.13 -13.32
C ILE A 13 -18.80 22.95 -12.58
N VAL A 14 -17.66 22.35 -12.23
CA VAL A 14 -16.56 23.02 -11.53
C VAL A 14 -16.02 24.18 -12.37
N ARG A 15 -15.78 23.94 -13.67
CA ARG A 15 -15.31 24.96 -14.60
C ARG A 15 -16.27 26.15 -14.66
N LEU A 16 -17.56 25.91 -14.89
CA LEU A 16 -18.56 26.99 -14.96
C LEU A 16 -18.70 27.75 -13.64
N LEU A 17 -18.56 27.08 -12.49
CA LEU A 17 -18.54 27.74 -11.19
C LEU A 17 -17.32 28.65 -11.03
N ASN A 18 -16.15 28.23 -11.51
CA ASN A 18 -14.93 29.04 -11.49
C ASN A 18 -14.99 30.23 -12.47
N ASP A 19 -15.66 30.04 -13.62
CA ASP A 19 -15.92 31.09 -14.60
C ASP A 19 -16.96 32.12 -14.13
N GLY A 20 -17.60 31.89 -12.97
CA GLY A 20 -18.52 32.84 -12.32
C GLY A 20 -19.99 32.74 -12.75
N TYR A 21 -20.39 31.68 -13.46
CA TYR A 21 -21.78 31.48 -13.86
C TYR A 21 -22.70 31.24 -12.65
N MET A 22 -23.95 31.69 -12.75
CA MET A 22 -24.92 31.46 -11.67
C MET A 22 -25.31 29.98 -11.59
N PRO A 23 -25.47 29.40 -10.37
CA PRO A 23 -25.87 28.00 -10.21
C PRO A 23 -27.14 27.59 -10.97
N ALA A 24 -28.10 28.51 -11.12
CA ALA A 24 -29.33 28.29 -11.87
C ALA A 24 -29.14 28.26 -13.40
N GLN A 25 -28.09 28.89 -13.93
CA GLN A 25 -27.72 28.77 -15.34
C GLN A 25 -27.02 27.43 -15.57
N ILE A 26 -26.05 27.10 -14.73
CA ILE A 26 -25.29 25.84 -14.78
C ILE A 26 -26.23 24.63 -14.73
N ALA A 27 -27.20 24.64 -13.81
CA ALA A 27 -28.20 23.59 -13.68
C ALA A 27 -29.02 23.37 -14.96
N ARG A 28 -29.35 24.45 -15.69
CA ARG A 28 -30.07 24.39 -16.96
C ARG A 28 -29.18 23.90 -18.10
N THR A 29 -27.94 24.39 -18.18
CA THR A 29 -26.99 24.02 -19.24
C THR A 29 -26.58 22.54 -19.17
N ILE A 30 -26.41 22.02 -17.95
CA ILE A 30 -25.94 20.64 -17.71
C ILE A 30 -27.10 19.68 -17.46
N GLU A 31 -28.34 20.19 -17.42
CA GLU A 31 -29.55 19.40 -17.15
C GLU A 31 -29.46 18.63 -15.81
N CYS A 32 -28.96 19.30 -14.76
CA CYS A 32 -28.84 18.72 -13.43
C CYS A 32 -29.63 19.51 -12.38
N SER A 33 -29.90 18.89 -11.23
CA SER A 33 -30.64 19.57 -10.17
C SER A 33 -29.83 20.73 -9.57
N LEU A 34 -30.51 21.83 -9.27
CA LEU A 34 -29.88 22.99 -8.62
C LEU A 34 -29.18 22.61 -7.31
N ALA A 35 -29.75 21.67 -6.55
CA ALA A 35 -29.15 21.13 -5.33
C ALA A 35 -27.79 20.45 -5.58
N THR A 36 -27.59 19.82 -6.75
CA THR A 36 -26.30 19.21 -7.13
C THR A 36 -25.23 20.28 -7.30
N VAL A 37 -25.55 21.38 -8.01
CA VAL A 37 -24.62 22.48 -8.23
C VAL A 37 -24.24 23.13 -6.90
N TYR A 38 -25.21 23.39 -6.02
CA TYR A 38 -24.92 23.91 -4.68
C TYR A 38 -24.08 22.96 -3.83
N ARG A 39 -24.32 21.64 -3.91
CA ARG A 39 -23.51 20.65 -3.21
C ARG A 39 -22.05 20.68 -3.69
N ILE A 40 -21.83 20.73 -5.00
CA ILE A 40 -20.48 20.82 -5.58
C ILE A 40 -19.82 22.14 -5.17
N GLN A 41 -20.53 23.27 -5.30
CA GLN A 41 -20.03 24.58 -4.87
C GLN A 41 -19.65 24.58 -3.40
N ARG A 42 -20.47 23.99 -2.52
CA ARG A 42 -20.18 23.83 -1.11
C ARG A 42 -18.94 22.97 -0.90
N ASN A 43 -18.82 21.84 -1.59
CA ASN A 43 -17.67 20.96 -1.46
C ASN A 43 -16.37 21.67 -1.87
N ILE A 44 -16.40 22.44 -2.97
CA ILE A 44 -15.25 23.23 -3.42
C ILE A 44 -14.88 24.28 -2.35
N ARG A 45 -15.86 24.98 -1.80
CA ARG A 45 -15.62 25.99 -0.74
C ARG A 45 -15.08 25.38 0.55
N CYS A 46 -15.55 24.20 0.94
CA CYS A 46 -15.16 23.56 2.20
C CYS A 46 -13.86 22.73 2.08
N PHE A 47 -13.63 22.09 0.95
CA PHE A 47 -12.61 21.05 0.78
C PHE A 47 -11.68 21.27 -0.41
N GLY A 48 -11.88 22.34 -1.20
CA GLY A 48 -11.12 22.62 -2.42
C GLY A 48 -11.40 21.65 -3.59
N THR A 49 -12.32 20.70 -3.42
CA THR A 49 -12.61 19.65 -4.41
C THR A 49 -14.11 19.49 -4.59
N ALA A 50 -14.54 19.02 -5.78
CA ALA A 50 -15.96 18.83 -6.08
C ALA A 50 -16.61 17.72 -5.23
N ARG A 51 -15.80 16.81 -4.68
CA ARG A 51 -16.23 15.68 -3.87
C ARG A 51 -15.81 15.92 -2.42
N SER A 52 -16.73 15.71 -1.49
CA SER A 52 -16.36 15.66 -0.08
C SER A 52 -15.30 14.57 0.14
N PRO A 53 -14.27 14.83 0.95
CA PRO A 53 -13.41 13.80 1.47
C PRO A 53 -14.25 12.68 2.08
N ARG A 54 -13.81 11.44 1.89
CA ARG A 54 -14.44 10.30 2.54
C ARG A 54 -14.19 10.45 4.03
N SER A 55 -15.25 10.67 4.80
CA SER A 55 -15.10 10.68 6.24
C SER A 55 -14.77 9.27 6.73
N THR A 56 -13.61 9.11 7.35
CA THR A 56 -13.20 7.87 8.00
C THR A 56 -13.80 7.84 9.40
N TRP A 57 -15.12 7.70 9.48
CA TRP A 57 -15.78 7.43 10.75
C TRP A 57 -15.56 5.94 11.10
N GLY A 58 -14.89 5.67 12.22
CA GLY A 58 -14.65 4.31 12.69
C GLY A 58 -13.49 4.20 13.67
N VAL A 59 -13.31 3.00 14.24
CA VAL A 59 -12.18 2.65 15.09
C VAL A 59 -10.92 2.66 14.23
N LYS A 60 -9.87 3.35 14.71
CA LYS A 60 -8.56 3.33 14.04
C LYS A 60 -8.06 1.88 13.94
N PRO A 61 -7.52 1.44 12.79
CA PRO A 61 -7.02 0.09 12.66
C PRO A 61 -5.92 -0.17 13.68
N LYS A 62 -5.92 -1.38 14.30
CA LYS A 62 -4.85 -1.82 15.21
C LYS A 62 -3.49 -1.91 14.51
N ILE A 63 -3.50 -2.28 13.23
CA ILE A 63 -2.31 -2.35 12.39
C ILE A 63 -2.10 -0.94 11.84
N THR A 64 -1.16 -0.22 12.43
CA THR A 64 -0.69 1.08 11.94
C THR A 64 0.28 0.89 10.76
N PRO A 65 0.55 1.94 9.98
CA PRO A 65 1.57 1.89 8.93
C PRO A 65 2.95 1.49 9.45
N ASP A 66 3.30 1.86 10.68
CA ASP A 66 4.60 1.52 11.27
C ASP A 66 4.71 0.01 11.57
N ILE A 67 3.64 -0.58 12.13
CA ILE A 67 3.54 -2.04 12.35
C ILE A 67 3.58 -2.78 11.01
N LEU A 68 3.00 -2.19 9.97
CA LEU A 68 3.03 -2.77 8.63
C LEU A 68 4.45 -2.84 8.08
N SER A 69 5.20 -1.74 8.16
CA SER A 69 6.60 -1.69 7.73
C SER A 69 7.45 -2.70 8.50
N GLY A 70 7.33 -2.74 9.83
CA GLY A 70 8.09 -3.70 10.64
C GLY A 70 7.73 -5.16 10.32
N LEU A 71 6.47 -5.45 9.97
CA LEU A 71 6.07 -6.78 9.51
C LEU A 71 6.65 -7.12 8.13
N GLU A 72 6.75 -6.14 7.21
CA GLU A 72 7.40 -6.33 5.91
C GLU A 72 8.88 -6.68 6.09
N ASP A 73 9.60 -5.93 6.92
CA ASP A 73 11.01 -6.19 7.27
C ASP A 73 11.17 -7.57 7.95
N PHE A 74 10.25 -7.93 8.85
CA PHE A 74 10.25 -9.23 9.51
C PHE A 74 10.06 -10.39 8.51
N PHE A 75 9.15 -10.27 7.54
CA PHE A 75 8.95 -11.31 6.53
C PHE A 75 10.08 -11.35 5.50
N GLU A 76 10.79 -10.25 5.25
CA GLU A 76 12.00 -10.23 4.43
C GLU A 76 13.15 -10.96 5.13
N ALA A 77 13.34 -10.73 6.43
CA ALA A 77 14.35 -11.43 7.22
C ALA A 77 14.00 -12.90 7.51
N TYR A 78 12.70 -13.20 7.65
CA TYR A 78 12.19 -14.51 8.03
C TYR A 78 11.03 -14.94 7.13
N SER A 79 11.37 -15.33 5.89
CA SER A 79 10.43 -15.74 4.84
C SER A 79 9.55 -16.94 5.24
N THR A 80 10.08 -17.86 6.05
CA THR A 80 9.39 -19.07 6.52
C THR A 80 8.69 -18.91 7.86
N ALA A 81 8.67 -17.71 8.44
CA ALA A 81 8.09 -17.47 9.75
C ALA A 81 6.60 -17.82 9.79
N TYR A 82 6.21 -18.50 10.86
CA TYR A 82 4.82 -18.83 11.13
C TYR A 82 4.02 -17.59 11.49
N ARG A 83 2.73 -17.64 11.21
CA ARG A 83 1.79 -16.56 11.55
C ARG A 83 1.79 -16.20 13.04
N ASP A 84 1.98 -17.18 13.90
CA ASP A 84 1.97 -16.96 15.34
C ASP A 84 3.28 -16.29 15.80
N GLU A 85 4.39 -16.51 15.09
CA GLU A 85 5.66 -15.80 15.30
C GLU A 85 5.54 -14.32 14.90
N ALA A 86 4.86 -14.03 13.79
CA ALA A 86 4.54 -12.65 13.41
C ALA A 86 3.64 -11.94 14.44
N VAL A 87 2.77 -12.68 15.14
CA VAL A 87 1.97 -12.12 16.25
C VAL A 87 2.86 -11.82 17.46
N CYS A 88 3.79 -12.71 17.81
CA CYS A 88 4.77 -12.46 18.86
C CYS A 88 5.62 -11.24 18.54
N PHE A 89 6.15 -11.14 17.32
CA PHE A 89 6.92 -9.97 16.87
C PHE A 89 6.15 -8.66 17.06
N VAL A 90 4.88 -8.59 16.63
CA VAL A 90 4.09 -7.36 16.78
C VAL A 90 3.84 -7.02 18.25
N LYS A 91 3.64 -8.04 19.09
CA LYS A 91 3.46 -7.84 20.52
C LYS A 91 4.75 -7.35 21.18
N ASP A 92 5.90 -7.91 20.81
CA ASP A 92 7.19 -7.63 21.44
C ASP A 92 7.74 -6.27 20.99
N GLU A 93 7.62 -5.92 19.71
CA GLU A 93 8.17 -4.68 19.13
C GLU A 93 7.23 -3.48 19.30
N PHE A 94 5.91 -3.68 19.21
CA PHE A 94 4.93 -2.59 19.17
C PHE A 94 3.94 -2.57 20.34
N ASP A 95 4.02 -3.53 21.29
CA ASP A 95 3.10 -3.68 22.42
C ASP A 95 1.61 -3.74 22.00
N VAL A 96 1.34 -4.32 20.82
CA VAL A 96 -0.02 -4.47 20.29
C VAL A 96 -0.43 -5.94 20.25
N ASP A 97 -1.47 -6.28 21.02
CA ASP A 97 -2.07 -7.60 20.93
C ASP A 97 -2.97 -7.73 19.69
N ILE A 98 -2.53 -8.59 18.77
CA ILE A 98 -3.17 -8.86 17.49
C ILE A 98 -3.53 -10.34 17.39
N HIS A 99 -4.81 -10.62 17.11
CA HIS A 99 -5.24 -11.98 16.82
C HIS A 99 -4.60 -12.50 15.51
N PRO A 100 -4.13 -13.76 15.41
CA PRO A 100 -3.45 -14.28 14.22
C PRO A 100 -4.24 -14.11 12.91
N ARG A 101 -5.58 -14.22 12.97
CA ARG A 101 -6.48 -13.93 11.83
C ARG A 101 -6.28 -12.53 11.22
N SER A 102 -5.89 -11.52 12.00
CA SER A 102 -5.60 -10.18 11.51
C SER A 102 -4.36 -10.16 10.62
N ILE A 103 -3.31 -10.91 10.96
CA ILE A 103 -2.13 -11.12 10.11
C ILE A 103 -2.54 -11.80 8.80
N SER A 104 -3.37 -12.85 8.84
CA SER A 104 -3.87 -13.48 7.61
C SER A 104 -4.68 -12.53 6.72
N ARG A 105 -5.46 -11.60 7.31
CA ARG A 105 -6.19 -10.58 6.55
C ARG A 105 -5.25 -9.51 5.98
N LEU A 106 -4.19 -9.18 6.72
CA LEU A 106 -3.16 -8.24 6.29
C LEU A 106 -2.41 -8.76 5.07
N LEU A 107 -1.90 -9.99 5.15
CA LEU A 107 -1.18 -10.65 4.03
C LEU A 107 -2.04 -10.70 2.77
N LYS A 108 -3.31 -11.07 2.90
CA LYS A 108 -4.27 -11.04 1.78
C LYS A 108 -4.48 -9.65 1.20
N LYS A 109 -4.51 -8.61 2.04
CA LYS A 109 -4.65 -7.21 1.59
C LYS A 109 -3.41 -6.73 0.82
N LEU A 110 -2.23 -7.21 1.21
CA LEU A 110 -0.96 -6.90 0.54
C LEU A 110 -0.70 -7.75 -0.71
N ASN A 111 -1.61 -8.68 -1.07
CA ASN A 111 -1.39 -9.69 -2.11
C ASN A 111 -0.11 -10.53 -1.90
N LEU A 112 0.39 -10.60 -0.66
CA LEU A 112 1.49 -11.48 -0.28
C LEU A 112 0.89 -12.86 0.00
N THR A 113 1.15 -13.77 -0.92
CA THR A 113 0.84 -15.20 -0.76
C THR A 113 2.15 -15.86 -0.34
N TRP A 114 2.15 -16.85 0.56
CA TRP A 114 3.40 -17.51 1.02
C TRP A 114 4.29 -17.98 -0.14
N LYS A 115 3.68 -18.37 -1.26
CA LYS A 115 4.38 -18.67 -2.52
C LYS A 115 5.25 -17.52 -3.07
N LYS A 116 4.82 -16.27 -2.90
CA LYS A 116 5.57 -15.08 -3.33
C LYS A 116 6.71 -14.73 -2.37
N ILE A 117 6.59 -15.13 -1.10
CA ILE A 117 7.66 -15.00 -0.13
C ILE A 117 8.77 -16.02 -0.46
N ASP A 118 8.40 -17.25 -0.86
CA ASP A 118 9.34 -18.24 -1.43
C ASP A 118 9.98 -17.74 -2.76
N ASP A 119 9.21 -17.09 -3.65
CA ASP A 119 9.74 -16.58 -4.93
C ASP A 119 10.76 -15.44 -4.77
N MET A 120 10.73 -14.70 -3.64
CA MET A 120 11.70 -13.62 -3.37
C MET A 120 13.05 -14.16 -2.87
N ASP A 121 13.06 -15.32 -2.22
CA ASP A 121 14.28 -16.03 -1.79
C ASP A 121 15.13 -16.42 -3.01
N GLY A 122 14.48 -16.85 -4.10
CA GLY A 122 15.14 -17.21 -5.36
C GLY A 122 15.82 -16.06 -6.13
N GLN A 123 15.65 -14.80 -5.72
CA GLN A 123 16.33 -13.65 -6.34
C GLN A 123 17.52 -13.12 -5.52
N ALA A 124 17.63 -13.47 -4.24
CA ALA A 124 18.77 -13.07 -3.40
C ALA A 124 20.01 -13.97 -3.64
N GLU A 125 19.78 -15.24 -3.97
CA GLU A 125 20.82 -16.27 -4.17
C GLU A 125 21.69 -16.03 -5.42
N ASP A 126 21.18 -15.35 -6.46
CA ASP A 126 21.88 -15.14 -7.74
C ASP A 126 23.00 -14.08 -7.68
N SER A 127 23.16 -13.37 -6.56
CA SER A 127 24.16 -12.30 -6.41
C SER A 127 25.40 -12.67 -5.60
N LEU A 128 25.44 -13.85 -4.96
CA LEU A 128 26.56 -14.30 -4.12
C LEU A 128 27.47 -15.38 -4.75
N VAL A 129 27.17 -15.89 -5.94
CA VAL A 129 27.95 -16.99 -6.59
C VAL A 129 29.05 -16.46 -7.55
N ALA A 130 29.49 -15.21 -7.41
CA ALA A 130 30.47 -14.61 -8.34
C ALA A 130 31.89 -14.39 -7.78
N LEU A 131 32.26 -14.99 -6.63
CA LEU A 131 33.62 -14.83 -6.07
C LEU A 131 34.33 -16.10 -5.58
N GLU A 132 33.85 -17.30 -5.93
CA GLU A 132 34.66 -18.52 -5.78
C GLU A 132 35.04 -19.07 -7.16
N GLY A 133 36.10 -18.48 -7.73
CA GLY A 133 36.81 -19.08 -8.85
C GLY A 133 37.63 -20.29 -8.38
N PRO A 134 37.76 -21.36 -9.18
CA PRO A 134 38.51 -22.54 -8.81
C PRO A 134 40.01 -22.26 -9.03
N VAL A 135 40.84 -22.47 -8.02
CA VAL A 135 42.30 -22.55 -8.21
C VAL A 135 42.73 -23.99 -8.05
N ASN A 136 42.94 -24.62 -9.21
CA ASN A 136 43.50 -25.95 -9.39
C ASN A 136 44.88 -26.10 -8.74
N ASP A 137 45.14 -27.32 -8.28
CA ASP A 137 46.43 -27.88 -7.92
C ASP A 137 47.53 -27.65 -8.97
N LEU A 138 48.73 -27.30 -8.52
CA LEU A 138 49.98 -27.57 -9.24
C LEU A 138 51.11 -27.83 -8.24
N ALA A 139 51.70 -29.01 -8.40
CA ALA A 139 52.85 -29.53 -7.72
C ALA A 139 54.04 -28.56 -7.76
N ASP A 140 54.85 -28.57 -6.69
CA ASP A 140 56.28 -28.77 -6.84
C ASP A 140 56.90 -29.16 -5.49
N GLY A 141 57.43 -30.39 -5.45
CA GLY A 141 58.32 -30.83 -4.40
C GLY A 141 59.68 -30.16 -4.58
N GLN A 142 60.11 -29.40 -3.57
CA GLN A 142 61.49 -28.97 -3.41
C GLN A 142 61.97 -29.38 -2.02
N SER A 143 63.10 -30.09 -2.04
CA SER A 143 63.82 -30.71 -0.94
C SER A 143 64.28 -29.73 0.13
N TYR A 144 64.28 -30.18 1.39
CA TYR A 144 65.33 -29.82 2.34
C TYR A 144 65.79 -31.10 3.05
N LEU A 145 66.99 -31.56 2.66
CA LEU A 145 67.81 -32.51 3.41
C LEU A 145 68.53 -31.76 4.56
N GLN A 146 68.87 -32.56 5.58
CA GLN A 146 69.77 -32.27 6.72
C GLN A 146 71.03 -31.47 6.37
#